data_AF-A0A392PM63-F1
#
_entry.id   AF-A0A392PM63-F1
#
_cell.length_a   1.000
_cell.length_b   1.000
_cell.length_c   1.000
_cell.angle_alpha   90.00
_cell.angle_beta   90.00
_cell.angle_gamma   90.00
#
_symmetry.space_group_name_H-M   'P 1'
#
loop_
_entity.id
_entity.type
_entity.pdbx_description
1 polymer ?
#
loop_
_entity_poly.entity_id
_entity_poly.type
_entity_poly.pdbx_seq_one_letter_code
_entity_poly.pdbx_strand_id
1 'polypeptide(L)'
;VQNMFSKLFLGCVKVHVTDGIEDAMFVLSDDAVCSLIHSKCSVLVSSSKGLNGVNPPAVLTKLEGLKVLFKIVTVYSLNPIYKGCFKVARICVDPGIINSFTIGGSDHTPEQVVFS
;
A
#
# COMPACT_ATOMS: atom_id res chain seq x y z
N VAL A 1 -0.97 10.20 5.89
CA VAL A 1 -0.74 8.86 5.34
C VAL A 1 0.68 8.78 4.82
N GLN A 2 1.55 8.09 5.54
CA GLN A 2 2.95 7.93 5.16
C GLN A 2 3.22 6.44 5.04
N ASN A 3 3.69 5.99 3.88
CA ASN A 3 4.17 4.62 3.73
C ASN A 3 5.63 4.61 4.17
N MET A 4 6.00 3.73 5.09
CA MET A 4 7.39 3.62 5.56
C MET A 4 7.76 2.16 5.70
N PHE A 5 8.63 1.67 4.81
CA PHE A 5 9.03 0.27 4.62
C PHE A 5 8.15 -0.57 3.70
N SER A 6 8.78 -1.08 2.64
CA SER A 6 8.20 -2.00 1.68
C SER A 6 9.02 -3.29 1.58
N LYS A 7 8.38 -4.45 1.71
CA LYS A 7 9.01 -5.76 1.46
C LYS A 7 8.49 -6.33 0.15
N LEU A 8 9.42 -6.62 -0.76
CA LEU A 8 9.12 -7.12 -2.10
C LEU A 8 9.00 -8.65 -2.11
N PHE A 9 7.93 -9.15 -2.73
CA PHE A 9 7.69 -10.56 -3.01
C PHE A 9 7.45 -10.74 -4.52
N LEU A 10 7.47 -11.99 -5.00
CA LEU A 10 7.15 -12.26 -6.40
C LEU A 10 5.69 -11.86 -6.67
N GLY A 11 5.49 -10.80 -7.47
CA GLY A 11 4.18 -10.32 -7.91
C GLY A 11 3.41 -9.45 -6.89
N CYS A 12 4.01 -9.05 -5.77
CA CYS A 12 3.37 -8.14 -4.82
C CYS A 12 4.39 -7.47 -3.88
N VAL A 13 3.95 -6.40 -3.23
CA VAL A 13 4.74 -5.65 -2.23
C VAL A 13 3.92 -5.52 -0.96
N LYS A 14 4.52 -5.82 0.19
CA LYS A 14 3.96 -5.47 1.49
C LYS A 14 4.42 -4.07 1.84
N VAL A 15 3.48 -3.18 2.14
CA VAL A 15 3.76 -1.80 2.55
C VAL A 15 3.22 -1.59 3.96
N HIS A 16 4.00 -0.92 4.78
CA HIS A 16 3.51 -0.38 6.05
C HIS A 16 2.94 1.01 5.81
N VAL A 17 1.73 1.25 6.30
CA VAL A 17 0.96 2.46 6.07
C VAL A 17 0.49 2.97 7.42
N THR A 18 0.74 4.25 7.71
CA THR A 18 0.15 4.95 8.84
C THR A 18 -0.86 5.98 8.37
N ASP A 19 -1.96 6.17 9.10
CA ASP A 19 -2.89 7.29 8.89
C ASP A 19 -2.55 8.54 9.73
N GLY A 20 -1.55 8.43 10.62
CA GLY A 20 -1.15 9.45 11.59
C GLY A 20 -1.57 9.14 13.03
N ILE A 21 -2.42 8.14 13.24
CA ILE A 21 -2.85 7.62 14.55
C ILE A 21 -2.39 6.17 14.65
N GLU A 22 -2.93 5.36 13.72
CA GLU A 22 -2.72 3.95 13.44
C GLU A 22 -1.50 3.66 12.57
N ASP A 23 -0.99 2.44 12.63
CA ASP A 23 -0.23 1.85 11.54
C ASP A 23 -0.65 0.40 11.27
N ALA A 24 -0.58 0.00 10.00
CA ALA A 24 -0.93 -1.36 9.59
C ALA A 24 -0.16 -1.79 8.33
N MET A 25 -0.08 -3.10 8.15
CA MET A 25 0.55 -3.70 6.97
C MET A 25 -0.48 -4.00 5.88
N PHE A 26 -0.19 -3.58 4.66
CA PHE A 26 -1.03 -3.79 3.48
C PHE A 26 -0.25 -4.55 2.41
N VAL A 27 -0.95 -5.33 1.59
CA VAL A 27 -0.37 -6.06 0.46
C VAL A 27 -0.91 -5.48 -0.84
N LEU A 28 -0.02 -4.95 -1.66
CA LEU A 28 -0.30 -4.41 -3.00
C LEU A 28 0.04 -5.47 -4.06
N SER A 29 -0.89 -5.69 -5.00
CA SER A 29 -0.64 -6.54 -6.17
C SER A 29 0.36 -5.91 -7.15
N ASP A 30 0.86 -6.71 -8.09
CA ASP A 30 1.72 -6.22 -9.17
C ASP A 30 1.11 -5.04 -9.93
N ASP A 31 -0.18 -5.14 -10.28
CA ASP A 31 -0.89 -4.08 -10.99
C ASP A 31 -1.00 -2.79 -10.16
N ALA A 32 -1.28 -2.93 -8.86
CA ALA A 32 -1.35 -1.81 -7.94
C ALA A 32 -0.01 -1.09 -7.82
N VAL A 33 1.08 -1.83 -7.65
CA VAL A 33 2.45 -1.27 -7.62
C VAL A 33 2.78 -0.61 -8.96
N CYS A 34 2.46 -1.27 -10.08
CA CYS A 34 2.69 -0.73 -11.41
C CYS A 34 1.93 0.59 -11.64
N SER A 35 0.71 0.73 -11.13
CA SER A 35 -0.06 1.97 -11.23
C SER A 35 0.54 3.14 -10.43
N LEU A 36 1.23 2.85 -9.32
CA LEU A 36 1.81 3.87 -8.45
C LEU A 36 3.20 4.32 -8.89
N ILE A 37 4.06 3.37 -9.28
CA ILE A 37 5.48 3.64 -9.54
C ILE A 37 5.94 3.27 -10.95
N HIS A 38 5.00 2.90 -11.82
CA HIS A 38 5.25 2.55 -13.23
C HIS A 38 6.28 1.42 -13.39
N SER A 39 6.29 0.47 -12.46
CA SER A 39 7.23 -0.67 -12.44
C SER A 39 6.55 -1.93 -11.93
N LYS A 40 6.78 -3.07 -12.58
CA LYS A 40 6.28 -4.38 -12.14
C LYS A 40 7.21 -5.01 -11.10
N CYS A 41 6.64 -5.64 -10.09
CA CYS A 41 7.34 -6.42 -9.06
C CYS A 41 8.29 -7.46 -9.65
N SER A 42 7.94 -8.10 -10.78
CA SER A 42 8.82 -9.07 -11.45
C SER A 42 10.14 -8.44 -11.92
N VAL A 43 10.09 -7.21 -12.42
CA VAL A 43 11.27 -6.43 -12.81
C VAL A 43 12.06 -6.04 -11.56
N LEU A 44 11.37 -5.59 -10.52
CA LEU A 44 11.99 -5.19 -9.25
C LEU A 44 12.72 -6.37 -8.58
N VAL A 45 12.10 -7.53 -8.52
CA VAL A 45 12.68 -8.76 -7.93
C VAL A 45 13.91 -9.19 -8.72
N SER A 46 13.87 -9.08 -10.05
CA SER A 46 15.00 -9.46 -10.90
C SER A 46 16.18 -8.51 -10.69
N SER A 47 15.92 -7.22 -10.52
CA SER A 47 16.95 -6.22 -10.23
C SER A 47 17.51 -6.32 -8.80
N SER A 48 16.77 -6.93 -7.87
CA SER A 48 17.19 -7.07 -6.47
C SER A 48 18.01 -8.32 -6.18
N LYS A 49 18.17 -9.24 -7.14
CA LYS A 49 18.91 -10.52 -6.96
C LYS A 49 20.42 -10.36 -6.68
N GLY A 50 20.94 -9.13 -6.64
CA GLY A 50 22.32 -8.82 -6.22
C GLY A 50 22.42 -7.96 -4.95
N LEU A 51 21.29 -7.51 -4.39
CA LEU A 51 21.28 -6.78 -3.11
C LEU A 51 21.06 -7.79 -2.00
N ASN A 52 22.07 -8.03 -1.17
CA ASN A 52 21.92 -8.72 0.12
C ASN A 52 20.72 -8.10 0.84
N GLY A 53 19.67 -8.89 1.09
CA GLY A 53 18.26 -8.50 1.27
C GLY A 53 17.91 -7.61 2.47
N VAL A 54 18.70 -6.57 2.71
CA VAL A 54 18.58 -5.57 3.75
C VAL A 54 17.80 -4.36 3.24
N ASN A 55 17.94 -4.00 1.95
CA ASN A 55 17.32 -2.80 1.40
C ASN A 55 16.36 -3.11 0.24
N PRO A 56 15.12 -2.59 0.25
CA PRO A 56 14.24 -2.66 -0.90
C PRO A 56 14.85 -1.93 -2.11
N PRO A 57 14.50 -2.31 -3.36
CA PRO A 57 14.90 -1.57 -4.54
C PRO A 57 14.56 -0.09 -4.42
N ALA A 58 15.51 0.79 -4.76
CA ALA A 58 15.37 2.24 -4.58
C ALA A 58 14.10 2.82 -5.23
N VAL A 59 13.59 2.21 -6.30
CA VAL A 59 12.34 2.66 -6.92
C VAL A 59 11.10 2.51 -6.02
N LEU A 60 11.13 1.63 -5.02
CA LEU A 60 10.06 1.51 -4.03
C LEU A 60 9.99 2.70 -3.08
N THR A 61 11.05 3.51 -2.94
CA THR A 61 10.99 4.75 -2.13
C THR A 61 10.02 5.77 -2.71
N LYS A 62 9.65 5.65 -4.00
CA LYS A 62 8.58 6.45 -4.61
C LYS A 62 7.20 6.21 -4.00
N LEU A 63 7.02 5.13 -3.25
CA LEU A 63 5.79 4.86 -2.49
C LEU A 63 5.74 5.65 -1.17
N GLU A 64 6.89 6.10 -0.67
CA GLU A 64 6.99 6.82 0.60
C GLU A 64 6.31 8.18 0.50
N GLY A 65 5.59 8.56 1.56
CA GLY A 65 4.86 9.83 1.62
C GLY A 65 3.61 9.93 0.72
N LEU A 66 3.29 8.91 -0.08
CA LEU A 66 2.06 8.93 -0.88
C LEU A 66 0.81 8.85 0.02
N LYS A 67 -0.06 9.85 -0.12
CA LYS A 67 -1.41 9.82 0.43
C LYS A 67 -2.34 9.14 -0.59
N VAL A 68 -2.97 8.06 -0.17
CA VAL A 68 -3.83 7.23 -1.03
C VAL A 68 -5.04 6.73 -0.25
N LEU A 69 -6.13 6.43 -0.96
CA LEU A 69 -7.26 5.69 -0.41
C LEU A 69 -7.19 4.23 -0.85
N PHE A 70 -7.30 3.32 0.11
CA PHE A 70 -7.37 1.89 -0.15
C PHE A 70 -8.77 1.36 0.03
N LYS A 71 -9.24 0.62 -0.98
CA LYS A 71 -10.31 -0.35 -0.78
C LYS A 71 -9.66 -1.67 -0.39
N ILE A 72 -9.83 -2.10 0.85
CA ILE A 72 -9.35 -3.38 1.33
C ILE A 72 -10.40 -4.48 1.14
N VAL A 73 -9.93 -5.72 1.10
CA VAL A 73 -10.78 -6.91 1.18
C VAL A 73 -10.30 -7.79 2.33
N THR A 74 -11.25 -8.34 3.08
CA THR A 74 -10.96 -9.33 4.10
C THR A 74 -10.44 -10.59 3.44
N VAL A 75 -9.25 -11.04 3.84
CA VAL A 75 -8.63 -12.23 3.28
C VAL A 75 -8.47 -13.27 4.37
N TYR A 76 -9.31 -14.32 4.28
CA TYR A 76 -9.05 -15.58 4.96
C TYR A 76 -8.16 -16.44 4.07
N SER A 77 -6.86 -16.19 4.09
CA SER A 77 -5.88 -16.95 3.30
C SER A 77 -4.88 -17.64 4.22
N LEU A 78 -4.58 -18.90 3.91
CA LEU A 78 -3.48 -19.64 4.51
C LEU A 78 -2.11 -19.17 4.00
N ASN A 79 -2.07 -18.29 3.00
CA ASN A 79 -0.81 -17.78 2.47
C ASN A 79 -0.14 -16.86 3.52
N PRO A 80 1.09 -17.20 3.99
CA PRO A 80 1.79 -16.43 5.01
C PRO A 80 1.99 -14.95 4.68
N ILE A 81 1.94 -14.59 3.38
CA ILE A 81 2.09 -13.20 2.96
C ILE A 81 0.98 -12.29 3.49
N TYR A 82 -0.22 -12.82 3.73
CA TYR A 82 -1.36 -12.04 4.23
C TYR A 82 -1.52 -12.11 5.75
N LYS A 83 -0.69 -12.89 6.46
CA LYS A 83 -0.77 -12.97 7.92
C LYS A 83 -0.50 -11.60 8.54
N GLY A 84 -1.47 -11.08 9.29
CA GLY A 84 -1.41 -9.77 9.93
C GLY A 84 -1.41 -8.60 8.94
N CYS A 85 -1.96 -8.79 7.74
CA CYS A 85 -1.97 -7.75 6.70
C CYS A 85 -3.32 -7.66 5.99
N PHE A 86 -3.64 -6.47 5.49
CA PHE A 86 -4.83 -6.25 4.66
C PHE A 86 -4.48 -6.35 3.18
N LYS A 87 -5.29 -7.07 2.40
CA LYS A 87 -5.13 -7.09 0.95
C LYS A 87 -5.83 -5.89 0.34
N VAL A 88 -5.12 -5.13 -0.47
CA VAL A 88 -5.69 -4.02 -1.22
C VAL A 88 -6.34 -4.53 -2.50
N ALA A 89 -7.62 -4.22 -2.68
CA ALA A 89 -8.37 -4.53 -3.89
C ALA A 89 -8.35 -3.37 -4.89
N ARG A 90 -8.39 -2.12 -4.42
CA ARG A 90 -8.30 -0.92 -5.28
C ARG A 90 -7.54 0.20 -4.57
N ILE A 91 -6.93 1.06 -5.39
CA ILE A 91 -6.22 2.26 -4.94
C ILE A 91 -6.83 3.46 -5.65
N CYS A 92 -7.09 4.52 -4.89
CA CYS A 92 -7.40 5.83 -5.44
C CYS A 92 -6.30 6.81 -5.05
N VAL A 93 -5.75 7.49 -6.07
CA VAL A 93 -4.68 8.49 -5.96
C VAL A 93 -5.16 9.90 -6.32
N ASP A 94 -6.43 10.05 -6.71
CA ASP A 94 -7.01 11.34 -7.07
C ASP A 94 -7.06 12.25 -5.84
N PRO A 95 -6.34 13.38 -5.83
CA PRO A 95 -6.29 14.27 -4.68
C PRO A 95 -7.64 14.89 -4.33
N GLY A 96 -8.50 15.15 -5.32
CA GLY A 96 -9.84 15.71 -5.11
C GLY A 96 -10.74 14.73 -4.37
N ILE A 97 -10.71 13.45 -4.78
CA ILE A 97 -11.41 12.39 -4.05
C ILE A 97 -10.81 12.23 -2.66
N ILE A 98 -9.49 12.09 -2.53
CA ILE A 98 -8.81 11.89 -1.24
C ILE A 98 -9.13 13.00 -0.24
N ASN A 99 -9.14 14.25 -0.68
CA ASN A 99 -9.40 15.41 0.19
C ASN A 99 -10.87 15.54 0.59
N SER A 100 -11.79 14.83 -0.07
CA SER A 100 -13.19 14.74 0.35
C SER A 100 -13.40 13.78 1.54
N PHE A 101 -12.38 13.03 1.96
CA PHE A 101 -12.44 12.14 3.12
C PHE A 101 -11.74 12.75 4.34
N THR A 102 -12.33 12.60 5.51
CA THR A 102 -11.71 12.94 6.81
C THR A 102 -11.36 11.69 7.58
N ILE A 103 -10.32 11.79 8.41
CA ILE A 103 -9.79 10.67 9.23
C ILE A 103 -10.72 10.38 10.43
N GLY A 104 -11.71 11.24 10.69
CA GLY A 104 -12.58 11.17 11.88
C GLY A 104 -13.78 10.24 11.77
N GLY A 105 -13.80 9.31 10.83
CA GLY A 105 -14.88 8.33 10.72
C GLY A 105 -14.81 7.26 11.82
N SER A 106 -15.92 6.54 11.99
CA SER A 106 -16.00 5.41 12.91
C SER A 106 -15.12 4.22 12.45
N ASP A 107 -14.64 3.41 13.41
CA ASP A 107 -13.88 2.17 13.16
C ASP A 107 -12.66 2.31 12.22
N HIS A 108 -11.90 3.40 12.34
CA HIS A 108 -10.69 3.68 11.54
C HIS A 108 -10.94 3.73 10.02
N THR A 109 -12.18 3.94 9.61
CA THR A 109 -12.57 4.07 8.21
C THR A 109 -12.78 5.55 7.87
N PRO A 110 -12.07 6.11 6.87
CA PRO A 110 -12.29 7.49 6.46
C PRO A 110 -13.73 7.67 5.97
N GLU A 111 -14.41 8.69 6.46
CA GLU A 111 -15.77 9.04 6.03
C GLU A 111 -15.70 10.19 5.02
N GLN A 112 -16.53 10.10 3.98
CA GLN A 112 -16.67 11.18 3.02
C GLN A 112 -17.43 12.32 3.67
N VAL A 113 -16.87 13.53 3.60
CA VAL A 113 -17.54 14.74 4.08
C VAL A 113 -18.66 15.08 3.10
N VAL A 114 -19.89 14.75 3.49
CA VAL A 114 -21.09 15.17 2.76
C VAL A 114 -21.50 16.53 3.32
N PHE A 115 -21.25 17.60 2.57
CA PHE A 115 -21.82 18.91 2.88
C PHE A 115 -23.31 18.87 2.52
N SER A 116 -24.17 18.95 3.54
CA SER A 116 -25.62 19.15 3.42
C SER A 116 -25.98 20.61 3.24
#